data_AF-A0A9W6TPE1-F1
#
_entry.id   AF-A0A9W6TPE1-F1
#
_cell.length_a   1.000
_cell.length_b   1.000
_cell.length_c   1.000
_cell.angle_alpha   90.00
_cell.angle_beta   90.00
_cell.angle_gamma   90.00
#
_symmetry.space_group_name_H-M   'P 1'
#
loop_
_entity.id
_entity.type
_entity.pdbx_description
1 polymer ?
#
loop_
_entity_poly.entity_id
_entity_poly.type
_entity_poly.pdbx_seq_one_letter_code
_entity_poly.pdbx_strand_id
1 'polypeptide(L)'
;MMIAVPLIIFLPYVESFNLEYSIFNNPDFLYDPVPLATMVLENRLIFASSLFDFSTKLIPQLSIILSLVTVSELLNRGDVKVVPGAGGQSIQTLAVKPKTNSSGASKPGGESQLRANTSQWGSLRALQKWRHVVAISLFLLWGLIVLLLHVLAAQRAANYEVVGCRAVTRPWFSNGKEPCSSLVYDCYARGTVSPDDTSFDKLDHVALATLAIAHCPELDMPPGFQRLENLVMFHIYNSTIVNWNAESSVSATAHTRLLSVLVGKTRMNEFPEGLLQTLPESLMSVQFSDTNLAKLPEDLHLSSILKTLLG
;
A
#
# COMPACT_ATOMS: atom_id res chain seq x y z
N MET A 1 15.77 -6.04 -7.50
CA MET A 1 14.42 -5.49 -7.69
C MET A 1 13.81 -4.92 -6.39
N MET A 2 13.99 -5.58 -5.23
CA MET A 2 13.42 -5.14 -3.93
C MET A 2 13.94 -3.80 -3.38
N ILE A 3 15.15 -3.37 -3.77
CA ILE A 3 15.69 -2.06 -3.37
C ILE A 3 15.45 -1.01 -4.47
N ALA A 4 15.47 -1.45 -5.74
CA ALA A 4 15.31 -0.56 -6.88
C ALA A 4 13.92 0.09 -6.95
N VAL A 5 12.84 -0.67 -6.73
CA VAL A 5 11.47 -0.14 -6.80
C VAL A 5 11.21 0.88 -5.69
N PRO A 6 11.49 0.59 -4.40
CA PRO A 6 11.38 1.60 -3.35
C PRO A 6 12.26 2.83 -3.59
N LEU A 7 13.49 2.67 -4.09
CA LEU A 7 14.36 3.81 -4.42
C LEU A 7 13.77 4.67 -5.54
N ILE A 8 13.25 4.06 -6.62
CA ILE A 8 12.65 4.80 -7.74
C ILE A 8 11.45 5.63 -7.27
N ILE A 9 10.68 5.09 -6.33
CA ILE A 9 9.52 5.79 -5.75
C ILE A 9 9.96 6.85 -4.74
N PHE A 10 10.95 6.57 -3.90
CA PHE A 10 11.35 7.47 -2.79
C PHE A 10 12.29 8.61 -3.21
N LEU A 11 13.19 8.37 -4.18
CA LEU A 11 14.18 9.36 -4.62
C LEU A 11 13.56 10.69 -5.10
N PRO A 12 12.49 10.71 -5.92
CA PRO A 12 11.85 11.96 -6.32
C PRO A 12 11.35 12.80 -5.13
N TYR A 13 10.90 12.14 -4.05
CA TYR A 13 10.47 12.82 -2.83
C TYR A 13 11.65 13.40 -2.06
N VAL A 14 12.78 12.68 -1.97
CA VAL A 14 13.99 13.18 -1.31
C VAL A 14 14.59 14.37 -2.06
N GLU A 15 14.63 14.31 -3.40
CA GLU A 15 15.15 15.41 -4.22
C GLU A 15 14.28 16.66 -4.16
N SER A 16 12.97 16.48 -3.98
CA SER A 16 12.02 17.58 -3.82
C SER A 16 11.88 18.06 -2.38
N PHE A 17 12.37 17.33 -1.38
CA PHE A 17 12.28 17.70 0.03
C PHE A 17 13.48 18.56 0.47
N ASN A 18 13.19 19.72 1.03
CA ASN A 18 14.18 20.58 1.64
C ASN A 18 14.37 20.21 3.12
N LEU A 19 15.50 19.60 3.45
CA LEU A 19 15.82 19.20 4.83
C LEU A 19 16.02 20.39 5.78
N GLU A 20 16.49 21.54 5.27
CA GLU A 20 16.77 22.73 6.10
C GLU A 20 15.47 23.35 6.62
N TYR A 21 14.45 23.41 5.75
CA TYR A 21 13.14 23.97 6.09
C TYR A 21 12.08 22.92 6.42
N SER A 22 12.40 21.63 6.29
CA SER A 22 11.48 20.50 6.46
C SER A 22 10.20 20.62 5.62
N ILE A 23 10.30 21.15 4.39
CA ILE A 23 9.19 21.36 3.46
C ILE A 23 9.55 20.90 2.04
N PHE A 24 8.56 20.62 1.21
CA PHE A 24 8.79 20.36 -0.20
C PHE A 24 9.10 21.66 -0.96
N ASN A 25 10.07 21.60 -1.88
CA ASN A 25 10.49 22.72 -2.72
C ASN A 25 9.35 23.24 -3.60
N ASN A 26 8.42 22.37 -3.99
CA ASN A 26 7.18 22.79 -4.63
C ASN A 26 6.15 23.13 -3.54
N PRO A 27 5.78 24.41 -3.37
CA PRO A 27 4.80 24.80 -2.35
C PRO A 27 3.44 24.15 -2.62
N ASP A 28 3.06 23.95 -3.89
CA ASP A 28 1.77 23.37 -4.27
C ASP A 28 1.64 21.89 -3.88
N PHE A 29 2.75 21.21 -3.56
CA PHE A 29 2.73 19.79 -3.22
C PHE A 29 1.90 19.48 -1.97
N LEU A 30 1.94 20.36 -0.97
CA LEU A 30 1.14 20.23 0.26
C LEU A 30 -0.29 20.76 0.07
N TYR A 31 -0.50 21.63 -0.92
CA TYR A 31 -1.77 22.28 -1.17
C TYR A 31 -2.65 21.51 -2.17
N ASP A 32 -2.04 20.72 -3.06
CA ASP A 32 -2.74 19.84 -3.98
C ASP A 32 -3.08 18.49 -3.28
N PRO A 33 -4.38 18.14 -3.19
CA PRO A 33 -4.82 16.89 -2.60
C PRO A 33 -4.21 15.62 -3.22
N VAL A 34 -3.87 15.64 -4.52
CA VAL A 34 -3.48 14.42 -5.25
C VAL A 34 -2.02 14.01 -5.02
N PRO A 35 -1.01 14.88 -5.22
CA PRO A 35 0.39 14.51 -4.99
C PRO A 35 0.65 14.00 -3.58
N LEU A 36 0.03 14.62 -2.58
CA LEU A 36 0.15 14.21 -1.19
C LEU A 36 -0.50 12.84 -0.93
N ALA A 37 -1.74 12.63 -1.38
CA ALA A 37 -2.42 11.35 -1.20
C ALA A 37 -1.67 10.21 -1.91
N THR A 38 -1.16 10.46 -3.12
CA THR A 38 -0.30 9.52 -3.85
C THR A 38 0.97 9.21 -3.07
N MET A 39 1.68 10.23 -2.58
CA MET A 39 2.89 10.04 -1.76
C MET A 39 2.61 9.20 -0.52
N VAL A 40 1.53 9.48 0.21
CA VAL A 40 1.16 8.71 1.41
C VAL A 40 0.88 7.25 1.07
N LEU A 41 0.13 7.00 -0.01
CA LEU A 41 -0.19 5.64 -0.46
C LEU A 41 1.06 4.89 -0.94
N GLU A 42 1.94 5.55 -1.68
CA GLU A 42 3.21 4.98 -2.15
C GLU A 42 4.19 4.69 -1.01
N ASN A 43 4.29 5.58 -0.03
CA ASN A 43 5.10 5.33 1.16
C ASN A 43 4.54 4.18 2.00
N ARG A 44 3.22 4.00 2.06
CA ARG A 44 2.60 2.81 2.70
C ARG A 44 2.88 1.51 1.94
N LEU A 45 3.16 1.55 0.64
CA LEU A 45 3.60 0.36 -0.10
C LEU A 45 5.05 0.00 0.26
N ILE A 46 5.90 0.98 0.53
CA ILE A 46 7.32 0.79 0.86
C ILE A 46 7.52 0.45 2.33
N PHE A 47 6.98 1.28 3.22
CA PHE A 47 7.20 1.21 4.67
C PHE A 47 6.08 0.46 5.33
N ALA A 48 6.41 -0.37 6.31
CA ALA A 48 5.41 -1.12 7.05
C ALA A 48 4.61 -0.17 7.95
N SER A 49 3.30 -0.07 7.74
CA SER A 49 2.44 0.77 8.57
C SER A 49 1.92 0.05 9.82
N SER A 50 2.12 -1.27 9.91
CA SER A 50 1.74 -2.11 11.05
C SER A 50 2.61 -3.38 11.11
N LEU A 51 2.59 -4.10 12.23
CA LEU A 51 3.28 -5.39 12.37
C LEU A 51 2.75 -6.47 11.41
N PHE A 52 1.45 -6.44 11.12
CA PHE A 52 0.84 -7.36 10.17
C PHE A 52 1.33 -7.06 8.74
N ASP A 53 1.31 -5.79 8.35
CA ASP A 53 1.83 -5.33 7.06
C ASP A 53 3.34 -5.61 6.91
N PHE A 54 4.11 -5.45 7.99
CA PHE A 54 5.52 -5.85 8.03
C PHE A 54 5.69 -7.35 7.75
N SER A 55 4.90 -8.18 8.42
CA SER A 55 4.98 -9.64 8.28
C SER A 55 4.63 -10.08 6.87
N THR A 56 3.58 -9.52 6.26
CA THR A 56 3.18 -9.85 4.89
C THR A 56 4.22 -9.39 3.87
N LYS A 57 4.89 -8.26 4.10
CA LYS A 57 6.00 -7.77 3.26
C LYS A 57 7.25 -8.65 3.33
N LEU A 58 7.50 -9.35 4.44
CA LEU A 58 8.64 -10.28 4.57
C LEU A 58 8.44 -11.60 3.83
N ILE A 59 7.20 -12.07 3.66
CA ILE A 59 6.89 -13.37 3.05
C ILE A 59 7.51 -13.54 1.65
N PRO A 60 7.32 -12.59 0.70
CA PRO A 60 7.96 -12.69 -0.61
C PRO A 60 9.49 -12.68 -0.54
N GLN A 61 10.07 -11.94 0.40
CA GLN A 61 11.53 -11.83 0.55
C GLN A 61 12.14 -13.17 0.97
N LEU A 62 11.55 -13.79 2.01
CA LEU A 62 11.97 -15.08 2.50
C LEU A 62 11.79 -16.16 1.43
N SER A 63 10.67 -16.11 0.68
CA SER A 63 10.40 -17.03 -0.44
C SER A 63 11.48 -16.95 -1.52
N ILE A 64 11.87 -15.73 -1.92
CA ILE A 64 12.95 -15.54 -2.90
C ILE A 64 14.27 -16.10 -2.38
N ILE A 65 14.64 -15.81 -1.13
CA ILE A 65 15.88 -16.34 -0.52
C ILE A 65 15.88 -17.86 -0.52
N LEU A 66 14.79 -18.48 -0.05
CA LEU A 66 14.63 -19.95 -0.04
C LEU A 66 14.73 -20.55 -1.45
N SER A 67 14.12 -19.90 -2.44
CA SER A 67 14.20 -20.33 -3.84
C SER A 67 15.62 -20.26 -4.39
N LEU A 68 16.36 -19.19 -4.09
CA LEU A 68 17.75 -19.01 -4.52
C LEU A 68 18.69 -20.01 -3.85
N VAL A 69 18.52 -20.27 -2.55
CA VAL A 69 19.29 -21.29 -1.83
C VAL A 69 19.05 -22.66 -2.45
N THR A 70 17.80 -23.00 -2.75
CA THR A 70 17.45 -24.28 -3.39
C THR A 70 18.07 -24.40 -4.78
N VAL A 71 18.02 -23.34 -5.60
CA VAL A 71 18.65 -23.32 -6.93
C VAL A 71 20.18 -23.44 -6.83
N SER A 72 20.80 -22.73 -5.88
CA SER A 72 22.24 -22.80 -5.64
C SER A 72 22.69 -24.21 -5.23
N GLU A 73 21.93 -24.89 -4.37
CA GLU A 73 22.22 -26.27 -3.98
C GLU A 73 22.08 -27.25 -5.17
N LEU A 74 21.09 -27.03 -6.04
CA LEU A 74 20.91 -27.82 -7.26
C LEU A 74 22.04 -27.61 -8.27
N LEU A 75 22.54 -26.37 -8.40
CA LEU A 75 23.67 -26.05 -9.26
C LEU A 75 24.99 -26.62 -8.71
N ASN A 76 25.24 -26.50 -7.40
CA ASN A 76 26.44 -27.07 -6.77
C ASN A 76 26.47 -28.61 -6.78
N ARG A 77 25.32 -29.29 -6.80
CA ARG A 77 25.26 -30.74 -7.01
C ARG A 77 25.51 -31.16 -8.47
N GLY A 78 25.53 -30.21 -9.39
CA GLY A 78 25.77 -30.43 -10.82
C GLY A 78 27.24 -30.50 -11.22
N ASP A 79 28.19 -30.31 -10.30
CA ASP A 79 29.61 -30.54 -10.57
C ASP A 79 29.86 -32.05 -10.78
N VAL A 80 29.75 -32.45 -12.04
CA VAL A 80 30.23 -33.74 -12.54
C VAL A 80 31.71 -33.80 -12.21
N LYS A 81 32.07 -34.64 -11.24
CA LYS A 81 33.45 -35.02 -10.97
C LYS A 81 33.98 -35.73 -12.21
N VAL A 82 34.58 -34.97 -13.13
CA VAL A 82 35.38 -35.51 -14.22
C VAL A 82 36.58 -36.16 -13.55
N VAL A 83 36.51 -37.48 -13.39
CA VAL A 83 37.69 -38.27 -13.05
C VAL A 83 38.67 -38.04 -14.20
N PRO A 84 39.87 -37.48 -13.97
CA PRO A 84 40.86 -37.43 -15.01
C PRO A 84 41.28 -38.87 -15.27
N GLY A 85 40.77 -39.45 -16.36
CA GLY A 85 41.31 -40.67 -16.91
C GLY A 85 42.76 -40.40 -17.31
N ALA A 86 43.69 -41.01 -16.59
CA ALA A 86 45.08 -41.08 -17.02
C ALA A 86 45.12 -41.88 -18.34
N GLY A 87 45.29 -41.16 -19.45
CA GLY A 87 45.73 -41.72 -20.73
C GLY A 87 44.64 -41.99 -21.77
N GLY A 88 44.60 -41.13 -22.79
CA GLY A 88 44.60 -41.57 -24.19
C GLY A 88 43.28 -42.00 -24.85
N GLN A 89 42.77 -41.09 -25.69
CA GLN A 89 42.08 -41.30 -26.97
C GLN A 89 40.73 -42.06 -27.06
N SER A 90 39.77 -41.34 -27.65
CA SER A 90 38.90 -41.74 -28.77
C SER A 90 37.40 -41.71 -28.46
N ILE A 91 36.71 -40.83 -29.18
CA ILE A 91 35.27 -40.80 -29.34
C ILE A 91 34.83 -42.14 -29.95
N GLN A 92 34.00 -42.92 -29.25
CA GLN A 92 33.13 -43.92 -29.87
C GLN A 92 31.74 -43.86 -29.26
N THR A 93 30.82 -43.32 -30.05
CA THR A 93 29.39 -43.55 -30.00
C THR A 93 29.14 -45.06 -30.06
N LEU A 94 28.51 -45.63 -29.03
CA LEU A 94 27.98 -47.00 -29.08
C LEU A 94 26.48 -46.98 -28.79
N ALA A 95 25.72 -46.90 -29.88
CA ALA A 95 24.35 -47.37 -29.91
C ALA A 95 24.34 -48.90 -29.77
N VAL A 96 23.63 -49.44 -28.79
CA VAL A 96 23.43 -50.89 -28.65
C VAL A 96 21.99 -51.24 -29.00
N LYS A 97 21.87 -51.98 -30.12
CA LYS A 97 20.66 -52.57 -30.69
C LYS A 97 20.31 -53.87 -29.93
N PRO A 98 19.04 -54.21 -29.70
CA PRO A 98 18.67 -55.42 -28.99
C PRO A 98 18.76 -56.65 -29.90
N LYS A 99 19.18 -57.81 -29.36
CA LYS A 99 19.05 -59.08 -30.08
C LYS A 99 18.57 -60.21 -29.16
N THR A 100 17.46 -60.80 -29.59
CA THR A 100 16.70 -61.90 -29.03
C THR A 100 17.30 -63.27 -29.34
N ASN A 101 17.21 -64.17 -28.35
CA ASN A 101 17.07 -65.65 -28.31
C ASN A 101 17.83 -66.57 -29.28
N SER A 102 18.55 -67.59 -28.75
CA SER A 102 18.00 -68.96 -28.55
C SER A 102 19.01 -70.01 -28.01
N SER A 103 18.56 -70.76 -26.99
CA SER A 103 18.75 -72.20 -26.65
C SER A 103 20.13 -72.88 -26.46
N GLY A 104 20.29 -73.55 -25.31
CA GLY A 104 21.23 -74.66 -25.08
C GLY A 104 21.45 -75.03 -23.59
N ALA A 105 20.92 -76.18 -23.14
CA ALA A 105 20.79 -76.69 -21.77
C ALA A 105 22.06 -76.88 -20.90
N SER A 106 21.96 -76.60 -19.60
CA SER A 106 22.09 -77.55 -18.46
C SER A 106 21.99 -76.84 -17.08
N LYS A 107 21.30 -77.49 -16.13
CA LYS A 107 21.03 -77.12 -14.71
C LYS A 107 21.98 -77.90 -13.77
N PRO A 108 22.01 -77.73 -12.42
CA PRO A 108 21.36 -76.73 -11.55
C PRO A 108 22.29 -76.12 -10.47
N GLY A 109 21.84 -75.07 -9.77
CA GLY A 109 22.34 -74.78 -8.41
C GLY A 109 22.15 -73.33 -7.95
N GLY A 110 21.23 -73.12 -7.00
CA GLY A 110 21.26 -71.96 -6.09
C GLY A 110 20.48 -70.72 -6.53
N GLU A 111 19.16 -70.74 -6.38
CA GLU A 111 18.39 -69.50 -6.25
C GLU A 111 18.71 -68.84 -4.91
N SER A 112 19.26 -67.63 -4.96
CA SER A 112 18.94 -66.59 -3.98
C SER A 112 18.75 -65.28 -4.74
N GLN A 113 17.49 -64.92 -4.92
CA GLN A 113 17.05 -63.66 -5.54
C GLN A 113 17.51 -62.47 -4.69
N LEU A 114 18.47 -61.68 -5.19
CA LEU A 114 18.59 -60.29 -4.77
C LEU A 114 17.69 -59.43 -5.66
N ARG A 115 16.40 -59.40 -5.31
CA ARG A 115 15.39 -58.53 -5.92
C ARG A 115 15.65 -57.09 -5.45
N ALA A 116 16.55 -56.38 -6.11
CA ALA A 116 16.82 -54.98 -5.81
C ALA A 116 15.63 -54.10 -6.23
N ASN A 117 15.15 -53.27 -5.29
CA ASN A 117 13.96 -52.43 -5.35
C ASN A 117 13.90 -51.45 -6.54
N THR A 118 13.29 -51.86 -7.66
CA THR A 118 12.88 -50.93 -8.75
C THR A 118 11.63 -50.12 -8.38
N SER A 119 10.88 -50.53 -7.34
CA SER A 119 9.64 -49.89 -6.89
C SER A 119 9.88 -48.60 -6.10
N GLN A 120 11.01 -48.46 -5.40
CA GLN A 120 11.32 -47.27 -4.59
C GLN A 120 11.61 -46.03 -5.47
N TRP A 121 12.28 -46.20 -6.61
CA TRP A 121 12.64 -45.08 -7.49
C TRP A 121 11.46 -44.54 -8.32
N GLY A 122 10.52 -45.41 -8.72
CA GLY A 122 9.29 -45.00 -9.40
C GLY A 122 8.33 -44.25 -8.47
N SER A 123 8.21 -44.71 -7.22
CA SER A 123 7.42 -44.07 -6.17
C SER A 123 7.91 -42.64 -5.87
N LEU A 124 9.22 -42.44 -5.71
CA LEU A 124 9.80 -41.11 -5.44
C LEU A 124 9.59 -40.12 -6.61
N ARG A 125 9.72 -40.57 -7.87
CA ARG A 125 9.45 -39.72 -9.05
C ARG A 125 7.96 -39.40 -9.21
N ALA A 126 7.07 -40.35 -8.90
CA ALA A 126 5.62 -40.13 -8.91
C ALA A 126 5.20 -39.15 -7.80
N LEU A 127 5.74 -39.31 -6.59
CA LEU A 127 5.51 -38.42 -5.45
C LEU A 127 5.98 -36.99 -5.74
N GLN A 128 7.14 -36.83 -6.39
CA GLN A 128 7.67 -35.54 -6.79
C GLN A 128 6.86 -34.88 -7.91
N LYS A 129 6.42 -35.64 -8.93
CA LYS A 129 5.49 -35.15 -9.95
C LYS A 129 4.16 -34.70 -9.34
N TRP A 130 3.63 -35.44 -8.36
CA TRP A 130 2.39 -35.09 -7.67
C TRP A 130 2.54 -33.81 -6.85
N ARG A 131 3.67 -33.63 -6.14
CA ARG A 131 4.00 -32.36 -5.45
C ARG A 131 4.06 -31.17 -6.40
N HIS A 132 4.67 -31.33 -7.58
CA HIS A 132 4.73 -30.25 -8.57
C HIS A 132 3.35 -29.90 -9.14
N VAL A 133 2.52 -30.90 -9.44
CA VAL A 133 1.14 -30.68 -9.91
C VAL A 133 0.32 -29.97 -8.84
N VAL A 134 0.42 -30.40 -7.57
CA VAL A 134 -0.28 -29.73 -6.45
C VAL A 134 0.19 -28.28 -6.30
N ALA A 135 1.50 -28.03 -6.36
CA ALA A 135 2.03 -26.66 -6.27
C ALA A 135 1.52 -25.76 -7.42
N ILE A 136 1.58 -26.24 -8.67
CA ILE A 136 1.10 -25.49 -9.84
C ILE A 136 -0.39 -25.20 -9.70
N SER A 137 -1.20 -26.19 -9.32
CA SER A 137 -2.63 -26.01 -9.11
C SER A 137 -2.94 -24.98 -8.03
N LEU A 138 -2.19 -24.97 -6.92
CA LEU A 138 -2.33 -23.97 -5.87
C LEU A 138 -1.98 -22.56 -6.36
N PHE A 139 -0.89 -22.41 -7.14
CA PHE A 139 -0.52 -21.12 -7.73
C PHE A 139 -1.57 -20.61 -8.72
N LEU A 140 -2.10 -21.49 -9.58
CA LEU A 140 -3.15 -21.11 -10.53
C LEU A 140 -4.45 -20.72 -9.81
N LEU A 141 -4.86 -21.50 -8.81
CA LEU A 141 -6.03 -21.20 -7.99
C LEU A 141 -5.87 -19.86 -7.27
N TRP A 142 -4.72 -19.62 -6.64
CA TRP A 142 -4.43 -18.35 -5.98
C TRP A 142 -4.43 -17.17 -6.95
N GLY A 143 -3.80 -17.32 -8.12
CA GLY A 143 -3.82 -16.32 -9.18
C GLY A 143 -5.24 -15.98 -9.65
N LEU A 144 -6.11 -16.99 -9.80
CA LEU A 144 -7.52 -16.80 -10.14
C LEU A 144 -8.27 -16.04 -9.05
N ILE A 145 -8.06 -16.37 -7.78
CA ILE A 145 -8.66 -15.67 -6.64
C ILE A 145 -8.25 -14.20 -6.63
N VAL A 146 -6.95 -13.92 -6.75
CA VAL A 146 -6.42 -12.55 -6.78
C VAL A 146 -7.00 -11.77 -7.98
N LEU A 147 -7.04 -12.38 -9.17
CA LEU A 147 -7.62 -11.76 -10.35
C LEU A 147 -9.11 -11.43 -10.14
N LEU A 148 -9.88 -12.36 -9.58
CA LEU A 148 -11.30 -12.15 -9.26
C LEU A 148 -11.48 -10.98 -8.28
N LEU A 149 -10.71 -10.96 -7.19
CA LEU A 149 -10.76 -9.87 -6.21
C LEU A 149 -10.41 -8.53 -6.85
N HIS A 150 -9.41 -8.50 -7.73
CA HIS A 150 -8.98 -7.28 -8.41
C HIS A 150 -10.05 -6.75 -9.39
N VAL A 151 -10.67 -7.65 -10.17
CA VAL A 151 -11.78 -7.29 -11.07
C VAL A 151 -12.97 -6.78 -10.28
N LEU A 152 -13.36 -7.45 -9.19
CA LEU A 152 -14.46 -6.99 -8.33
C LEU A 152 -14.18 -5.62 -7.69
N ALA A 153 -12.95 -5.37 -7.26
CA ALA A 153 -12.55 -4.07 -6.72
C ALA A 153 -12.57 -2.97 -7.78
N ALA A 154 -12.08 -3.26 -9.00
CA ALA A 154 -12.09 -2.32 -10.11
C ALA A 154 -13.52 -1.99 -10.57
N GLN A 155 -14.39 -3.00 -10.67
CA GLN A 155 -15.80 -2.81 -11.00
C GLN A 155 -16.52 -1.99 -9.93
N ARG A 156 -16.29 -2.27 -8.64
CA ARG A 156 -16.84 -1.45 -7.55
C ARG A 156 -16.42 0.01 -7.67
N ALA A 157 -15.12 0.27 -7.82
CA ALA A 157 -14.62 1.63 -7.95
C ALA A 157 -15.19 2.37 -9.18
N ALA A 158 -15.47 1.67 -10.27
CA ALA A 158 -16.11 2.26 -11.46
C ALA A 158 -17.60 2.59 -11.24
N ASN A 159 -18.28 1.91 -10.32
CA ASN A 159 -19.69 2.13 -10.02
C ASN A 159 -19.95 3.21 -8.96
N TYR A 160 -18.92 3.59 -8.18
CA TYR A 160 -19.01 4.72 -7.26
C TYR A 160 -18.60 6.01 -7.98
N GLU A 161 -19.54 6.92 -8.17
CA GLU A 161 -19.25 8.29 -8.58
C GLU A 161 -19.25 9.20 -7.34
N VAL A 162 -18.06 9.46 -6.79
CA VAL A 162 -17.90 10.33 -5.63
C VAL A 162 -17.52 11.73 -6.12
N VAL A 163 -18.48 12.65 -6.10
CA VAL A 163 -18.28 14.03 -6.55
C VAL A 163 -17.13 14.68 -5.78
N GLY A 164 -16.12 15.17 -6.50
CA GLY A 164 -14.95 15.82 -5.91
C GLY A 164 -13.89 14.87 -5.36
N CYS A 165 -14.04 13.55 -5.53
CA CYS A 165 -12.96 12.63 -5.21
C CYS A 165 -11.80 12.79 -6.21
N ARG A 166 -10.62 13.08 -5.68
CA ARG A 166 -9.39 13.32 -6.45
C ARG A 166 -8.45 12.12 -6.46
N ALA A 167 -8.60 11.21 -5.51
CA ALA A 167 -7.86 9.95 -5.47
C ALA A 167 -8.79 8.80 -5.05
N VAL A 168 -9.14 7.94 -6.02
CA VAL A 168 -10.02 6.79 -5.81
C VAL A 168 -9.21 5.57 -5.38
N THR A 169 -9.66 4.86 -4.34
CA THR A 169 -9.04 3.61 -3.89
C THR A 169 -9.76 2.39 -4.48
N ARG A 170 -9.09 1.23 -4.45
CA ARG A 170 -9.65 -0.05 -4.97
C ARG A 170 -9.46 -1.18 -3.96
N PRO A 171 -10.15 -1.14 -2.81
CA PRO A 171 -9.98 -2.17 -1.80
C PRO A 171 -10.55 -3.50 -2.28
N TRP A 172 -9.77 -4.58 -2.15
CA TRP A 172 -10.21 -5.94 -2.51
C TRP A 172 -11.42 -6.37 -1.68
N PHE A 173 -11.48 -5.96 -0.41
CA PHE A 173 -12.60 -6.22 0.48
C PHE A 173 -13.41 -4.94 0.69
N SER A 174 -14.70 -4.98 0.39
CA SER A 174 -15.60 -3.83 0.59
C SER A 174 -16.07 -3.80 2.03
N ASN A 175 -16.08 -2.61 2.63
CA ASN A 175 -16.88 -2.29 3.82
C ASN A 175 -18.23 -1.62 3.45
N GLY A 176 -18.55 -1.54 2.15
CA GLY A 176 -19.77 -0.89 1.64
C GLY A 176 -19.70 0.63 1.59
N LYS A 177 -18.54 1.23 1.88
CA LYS A 177 -18.30 2.68 1.84
C LYS A 177 -17.67 3.12 0.52
N GLU A 178 -17.77 4.41 0.24
CA GLU A 178 -17.23 5.07 -0.94
C GLU A 178 -15.68 5.09 -0.91
N PRO A 179 -15.00 4.55 -1.92
CA PRO A 179 -13.56 4.33 -1.88
C PRO A 179 -12.77 5.57 -2.33
N CYS A 180 -12.69 6.59 -1.47
CA CYS A 180 -11.99 7.84 -1.75
C CYS A 180 -10.90 8.12 -0.71
N SER A 181 -9.65 8.33 -1.14
CA SER A 181 -8.54 8.73 -0.26
C SER A 181 -8.31 10.24 -0.22
N SER A 182 -8.83 10.98 -1.19
CA SER A 182 -8.70 12.43 -1.24
C SER A 182 -9.98 13.07 -1.76
N LEU A 183 -10.66 13.86 -0.91
CA LEU A 183 -11.94 14.47 -1.23
C LEU A 183 -11.85 16.00 -1.21
N VAL A 184 -12.38 16.62 -2.26
CA VAL A 184 -12.74 18.04 -2.29
C VAL A 184 -14.26 18.15 -2.21
N TYR A 185 -14.76 18.54 -1.05
CA TYR A 185 -16.17 18.89 -0.87
C TYR A 185 -16.39 20.33 -1.34
N ASP A 186 -16.83 20.49 -2.58
CA ASP A 186 -17.16 21.78 -3.17
C ASP A 186 -18.68 22.02 -3.06
N CYS A 187 -19.06 22.99 -2.23
CA CYS A 187 -20.46 23.35 -2.00
C CYS A 187 -21.15 23.88 -3.29
N TYR A 188 -20.44 24.64 -4.13
CA TYR A 188 -20.99 25.13 -5.39
C TYR A 188 -21.22 24.00 -6.39
N ALA A 189 -20.28 23.05 -6.50
CA ALA A 189 -20.45 21.90 -7.38
C ALA A 189 -21.59 20.96 -6.92
N ARG A 190 -21.89 20.96 -5.61
CA ARG A 190 -22.93 20.14 -4.99
C ARG A 190 -24.28 20.84 -4.88
N GLY A 191 -24.34 22.14 -5.15
CA GLY A 191 -25.55 22.94 -4.96
C GLY A 191 -25.97 23.07 -3.49
N THR A 192 -25.01 23.01 -2.57
CA THR A 192 -25.22 23.15 -1.12
C THR A 192 -24.52 24.41 -0.60
N VAL A 193 -24.85 24.85 0.61
CA VAL A 193 -24.20 26.00 1.27
C VAL A 193 -23.14 25.57 2.30
N SER A 194 -23.28 24.35 2.82
CA SER A 194 -22.40 23.69 3.79
C SER A 194 -22.52 22.17 3.65
N PRO A 195 -21.52 21.38 4.08
CA PRO A 195 -21.73 19.97 4.41
C PRO A 195 -22.79 19.81 5.50
N ASP A 196 -23.65 18.80 5.36
CA ASP A 196 -24.58 18.37 6.41
C ASP A 196 -23.96 17.29 7.32
N ASP A 197 -24.65 16.95 8.41
CA ASP A 197 -24.20 15.94 9.39
C ASP A 197 -23.93 14.56 8.79
N THR A 198 -24.54 14.27 7.63
CA THR A 198 -24.46 12.98 6.94
C THR A 198 -23.48 12.98 5.77
N SER A 199 -22.90 14.13 5.44
CA SER A 199 -22.11 14.34 4.22
C SER A 199 -20.87 13.47 4.16
N PHE A 200 -20.38 13.01 5.32
CA PHE A 200 -19.20 12.15 5.43
C PHE A 200 -19.55 10.69 5.79
N ASP A 201 -20.82 10.33 5.99
CA ASP A 201 -21.22 8.99 6.45
C ASP A 201 -20.96 7.88 5.45
N LYS A 202 -21.04 8.21 4.17
CA LYS A 202 -20.82 7.23 3.09
C LYS A 202 -19.34 7.02 2.80
N LEU A 203 -18.48 7.92 3.27
CA LEU A 203 -17.04 7.84 3.04
C LEU A 203 -16.42 6.73 3.86
N ASP A 204 -15.41 6.09 3.26
CA ASP A 204 -14.49 5.24 4.01
C ASP A 204 -13.53 6.11 4.81
N HIS A 205 -13.87 6.36 6.08
CA HIS A 205 -13.04 7.13 7.01
C HIS A 205 -11.65 6.54 7.25
N VAL A 206 -11.46 5.23 6.99
CA VAL A 206 -10.14 4.60 7.11
C VAL A 206 -9.28 4.93 5.89
N ALA A 207 -9.90 5.06 4.72
CA ALA A 207 -9.21 5.35 3.46
C ALA A 207 -8.95 6.85 3.25
N LEU A 208 -9.81 7.73 3.77
CA LEU A 208 -9.72 9.17 3.58
C LEU A 208 -8.49 9.76 4.27
N ALA A 209 -7.55 10.27 3.47
CA ALA A 209 -6.29 10.86 3.93
C ALA A 209 -6.30 12.39 3.80
N THR A 210 -6.99 12.96 2.81
CA THR A 210 -7.08 14.42 2.66
C THR A 210 -8.52 14.87 2.43
N LEU A 211 -8.91 15.95 3.10
CA LEU A 211 -10.21 16.57 2.97
C LEU A 211 -10.02 18.07 2.73
N ALA A 212 -10.61 18.58 1.66
CA ALA A 212 -10.76 20.00 1.41
C ALA A 212 -12.24 20.37 1.37
N ILE A 213 -12.65 21.39 2.13
CA ILE A 213 -13.98 22.00 2.05
C ILE A 213 -13.83 23.33 1.33
N ALA A 214 -14.53 23.49 0.22
CA ALA A 214 -14.35 24.63 -0.67
C ALA A 214 -15.68 25.26 -1.09
N HIS A 215 -15.65 26.57 -1.34
CA HIS A 215 -16.76 27.32 -1.91
C HIS A 215 -18.05 27.24 -1.08
N CYS A 216 -17.94 27.11 0.24
CA CYS A 216 -19.09 27.03 1.14
C CYS A 216 -19.41 28.43 1.71
N PRO A 217 -20.51 29.07 1.28
CA PRO A 217 -20.85 30.43 1.70
C PRO A 217 -21.33 30.52 3.15
N GLU A 218 -21.77 29.41 3.76
CA GLU A 218 -22.25 29.35 5.14
C GLU A 218 -21.73 28.08 5.81
N LEU A 219 -20.40 27.91 5.87
CA LEU A 219 -19.78 26.70 6.39
C LEU A 219 -20.05 26.55 7.89
N ASP A 220 -20.88 25.56 8.21
CA ASP A 220 -21.07 24.96 9.52
C ASP A 220 -20.35 23.61 9.54
N MET A 221 -19.33 23.48 10.39
CA MET A 221 -18.47 22.31 10.42
C MET A 221 -19.22 21.11 11.04
N PRO A 222 -19.49 20.03 10.27
CA PRO A 222 -20.34 18.95 10.76
C PRO A 222 -19.63 18.11 11.83
N PRO A 223 -20.35 17.60 12.85
CA PRO A 223 -19.81 16.69 13.87
C PRO A 223 -19.18 15.42 13.27
N GLY A 224 -19.61 15.04 12.06
CA GLY A 224 -19.03 13.92 11.32
C GLY A 224 -17.54 14.04 11.04
N PHE A 225 -16.97 15.25 11.14
CA PHE A 225 -15.53 15.49 11.04
C PHE A 225 -14.71 14.62 12.02
N GLN A 226 -15.20 14.43 13.26
CA GLN A 226 -14.50 13.61 14.27
C GLN A 226 -14.31 12.14 13.88
N ARG A 227 -15.06 11.62 12.90
CA ARG A 227 -14.93 10.23 12.45
C ARG A 227 -13.75 10.03 11.50
N LEU A 228 -13.10 11.09 11.04
CA LEU A 228 -12.06 11.05 10.00
C LEU A 228 -10.67 10.79 10.60
N GLU A 229 -10.51 9.63 11.23
CA GLU A 229 -9.35 9.32 12.07
C GLU A 229 -8.00 9.24 11.35
N ASN A 230 -8.02 8.91 10.05
CA ASN A 230 -6.82 8.79 9.23
C ASN A 230 -6.50 10.04 8.40
N LEU A 231 -7.17 11.16 8.69
CA LEU A 231 -6.91 12.42 8.02
C LEU A 231 -5.48 12.89 8.28
N VAL A 232 -4.76 13.18 7.21
CA VAL A 232 -3.38 13.68 7.20
C VAL A 232 -3.35 15.18 6.92
N MET A 233 -4.27 15.65 6.08
CA MET A 233 -4.37 17.06 5.71
C MET A 233 -5.83 17.51 5.71
N PHE A 234 -6.07 18.71 6.26
CA PHE A 234 -7.39 19.33 6.25
C PHE A 234 -7.32 20.76 5.71
N HIS A 235 -8.06 21.04 4.64
CA HIS A 235 -8.13 22.36 4.02
C HIS A 235 -9.53 22.95 4.08
N ILE A 236 -9.60 24.25 4.34
CA ILE A 236 -10.77 25.09 4.09
C ILE A 236 -10.33 26.16 3.11
N TYR A 237 -11.03 26.29 1.98
CA TYR A 237 -10.68 27.26 0.94
C TYR A 237 -11.89 28.05 0.47
N ASN A 238 -11.72 29.36 0.28
CA ASN A 238 -12.72 30.23 -0.34
C ASN A 238 -14.14 30.03 0.23
N SER A 239 -14.23 30.01 1.55
CA SER A 239 -15.48 29.72 2.29
C SER A 239 -15.75 30.81 3.33
N THR A 240 -16.94 30.81 3.93
CA THR A 240 -17.22 31.64 5.09
C THR A 240 -17.61 30.72 6.23
N ILE A 241 -16.76 30.63 7.26
CA ILE A 241 -17.03 29.83 8.46
C ILE A 241 -18.05 30.58 9.31
N VAL A 242 -19.23 29.99 9.44
CA VAL A 242 -20.31 30.46 10.31
C VAL A 242 -20.20 29.81 11.68
N ASN A 243 -19.92 28.51 11.70
CA ASN A 243 -19.77 27.75 12.94
C ASN A 243 -18.67 26.67 12.78
N TRP A 244 -17.74 26.65 13.72
CA TRP A 244 -16.75 25.58 13.86
C TRP A 244 -16.39 25.48 15.34
N ASN A 245 -17.20 24.69 16.04
CA ASN A 245 -17.22 24.59 17.49
C ASN A 245 -16.35 23.45 18.01
N ALA A 246 -16.35 23.25 19.34
CA ALA A 246 -15.62 22.16 19.98
C ALA A 246 -16.06 20.75 19.55
N GLU A 247 -17.32 20.54 19.18
CA GLU A 247 -17.86 19.22 18.79
C GLU A 247 -17.26 18.73 17.46
N SER A 248 -16.94 19.64 16.55
CA SER A 248 -16.27 19.37 15.28
C SER A 248 -14.82 19.86 15.26
N SER A 249 -14.18 19.90 16.42
CA SER A 249 -12.78 20.31 16.60
C SER A 249 -11.74 19.38 15.97
N VAL A 250 -10.59 19.96 15.64
CA VAL A 250 -9.35 19.20 15.43
C VAL A 250 -8.86 18.71 16.80
N SER A 251 -9.25 17.49 17.17
CA SER A 251 -8.89 16.89 18.46
C SER A 251 -7.71 15.93 18.39
N ALA A 252 -6.90 15.89 19.45
CA ALA A 252 -5.78 14.95 19.61
C ALA A 252 -6.19 13.47 19.60
N THR A 253 -7.42 13.17 19.98
CA THR A 253 -7.93 11.79 20.05
C THR A 253 -8.50 11.31 18.73
N ALA A 254 -9.24 12.16 18.01
CA ALA A 254 -9.81 11.79 16.72
C ALA A 254 -8.75 11.85 15.60
N HIS A 255 -7.95 12.91 15.53
CA HIS A 255 -7.11 13.21 14.37
C HIS A 255 -5.63 12.88 14.60
N THR A 256 -5.34 11.68 15.12
CA THR A 256 -3.98 11.28 15.55
C THR A 256 -2.92 11.31 14.43
N ARG A 257 -3.33 11.35 13.16
CA ARG A 257 -2.44 11.37 11.99
C ARG A 257 -2.37 12.72 11.26
N LEU A 258 -3.10 13.73 11.74
CA LEU A 258 -3.22 15.01 11.06
C LEU A 258 -1.92 15.80 11.18
N LEU A 259 -1.32 16.11 10.04
CA LEU A 259 -0.04 16.82 9.98
C LEU A 259 -0.23 18.31 9.75
N SER A 260 -1.27 18.72 9.00
CA SER A 260 -1.51 20.14 8.80
C SER A 260 -2.97 20.50 8.52
N VAL A 261 -3.32 21.70 8.98
CA VAL A 261 -4.57 22.40 8.71
C VAL A 261 -4.25 23.68 7.93
N LEU A 262 -4.96 23.92 6.83
CA LEU A 262 -4.88 25.18 6.09
C LEU A 262 -6.25 25.82 5.96
N VAL A 263 -6.32 27.12 6.24
CA VAL A 263 -7.50 27.95 6.05
C VAL A 263 -7.13 29.11 5.12
N GLY A 264 -7.54 29.01 3.86
CA GLY A 264 -7.17 29.93 2.79
C GLY A 264 -8.36 30.70 2.24
N LYS A 265 -8.22 31.99 1.92
CA LYS A 265 -9.28 32.84 1.33
C LYS A 265 -10.62 32.74 2.06
N THR A 266 -10.59 32.56 3.37
CA THR A 266 -11.77 32.20 4.15
C THR A 266 -12.14 33.34 5.09
N ARG A 267 -13.44 33.62 5.20
CA ARG A 267 -13.98 34.60 6.15
C ARG A 267 -14.47 33.91 7.41
N MET A 268 -14.28 34.55 8.56
CA MET A 268 -14.76 34.08 9.87
C MET A 268 -14.97 35.27 10.81
N ASN A 269 -15.92 35.17 11.74
CA ASN A 269 -16.20 36.24 12.71
C ASN A 269 -15.10 36.32 13.78
N GLU A 270 -14.62 35.16 14.21
CA GLU A 270 -13.63 34.99 15.25
C GLU A 270 -12.72 33.80 14.93
N PHE A 271 -11.67 33.62 15.74
CA PHE A 271 -10.82 32.44 15.61
C PHE A 271 -11.64 31.16 15.89
N PRO A 272 -11.60 30.13 15.02
CA PRO A 272 -12.45 28.95 15.19
C PRO A 272 -12.21 28.23 16.52
N GLU A 273 -13.28 28.02 17.30
CA GLU A 273 -13.22 27.25 18.55
C GLU A 273 -12.76 25.81 18.31
N GLY A 274 -13.09 25.24 17.15
CA GLY A 274 -12.62 23.94 16.71
C GLY A 274 -11.10 23.79 16.62
N LEU A 275 -10.33 24.88 16.68
CA LEU A 275 -8.86 24.89 16.74
C LEU A 275 -8.29 25.30 18.11
N LEU A 276 -9.15 25.53 19.11
CA LEU A 276 -8.73 25.87 20.48
C LEU A 276 -8.59 24.64 21.38
N GLN A 277 -9.10 23.49 20.95
CA GLN A 277 -8.96 22.23 21.69
C GLN A 277 -7.52 21.72 21.64
N THR A 278 -7.19 20.75 22.50
CA THR A 278 -5.89 20.09 22.47
C THR A 278 -5.64 19.45 21.11
N LEU A 279 -4.66 19.99 20.39
CA LEU A 279 -4.30 19.58 19.03
C LEU A 279 -3.51 18.25 19.04
N PRO A 280 -3.59 17.45 17.96
CA PRO A 280 -2.79 16.23 17.82
C PRO A 280 -1.28 16.48 17.93
N GLU A 281 -0.55 15.57 18.59
CA GLU A 281 0.92 15.64 18.67
C GLU A 281 1.60 15.56 17.29
N SER A 282 0.93 14.95 16.31
CA SER A 282 1.40 14.85 14.93
C SER A 282 1.25 16.14 14.14
N LEU A 283 0.47 17.11 14.63
CA LEU A 283 0.17 18.34 13.91
C LEU A 283 1.40 19.25 13.88
N MET A 284 1.93 19.47 12.68
CA MET A 284 3.11 20.29 12.43
C MET A 284 2.77 21.74 12.14
N SER A 285 1.59 22.01 11.55
CA SER A 285 1.27 23.33 11.04
C SER A 285 -0.23 23.63 10.98
N VAL A 286 -0.60 24.82 11.44
CA VAL A 286 -1.91 25.45 11.21
C VAL A 286 -1.66 26.77 10.50
N GLN A 287 -2.13 26.88 9.26
CA GLN A 287 -1.85 28.02 8.38
C GLN A 287 -3.14 28.78 8.07
N PHE A 288 -3.04 30.11 8.12
CA PHE A 288 -4.09 31.01 7.68
C PHE A 288 -3.51 31.92 6.61
N SER A 289 -4.16 31.99 5.46
CA SER A 289 -3.74 32.85 4.34
C SER A 289 -4.94 33.51 3.68
N ASP A 290 -4.81 34.79 3.31
CA ASP A 290 -5.88 35.57 2.71
C ASP A 290 -7.20 35.54 3.53
N THR A 291 -7.11 35.57 4.87
CA THR A 291 -8.29 35.56 5.76
C THR A 291 -8.59 36.94 6.34
N ASN A 292 -9.76 37.11 6.94
CA ASN A 292 -10.12 38.33 7.68
C ASN A 292 -9.75 38.27 9.17
N LEU A 293 -8.91 37.32 9.60
CA LEU A 293 -8.47 37.23 10.99
C LEU A 293 -7.55 38.39 11.35
N ALA A 294 -8.01 39.24 12.28
CA ALA A 294 -7.24 40.39 12.75
C ALA A 294 -6.33 40.06 13.95
N LYS A 295 -6.66 39.02 14.73
CA LYS A 295 -5.95 38.65 15.97
C LYS A 295 -5.93 37.14 16.14
N LEU A 296 -4.85 36.64 16.76
CA LEU A 296 -4.75 35.26 17.25
C LEU A 296 -5.08 35.24 18.76
N PRO A 297 -5.64 34.14 19.29
CA PRO A 297 -5.87 33.96 20.73
C PRO A 297 -4.58 34.08 21.55
N GLU A 298 -4.66 34.67 22.74
CA GLU A 298 -3.51 34.88 23.63
C GLU A 298 -2.98 33.58 24.25
N ASP A 299 -3.89 32.62 24.44
CA ASP A 299 -3.70 31.29 25.03
C ASP A 299 -3.27 30.22 24.01
N LEU A 300 -2.95 30.63 22.79
CA LEU A 300 -2.41 29.76 21.74
C LEU A 300 -0.94 29.38 22.08
N HIS A 301 -0.73 28.62 23.16
CA HIS A 301 0.53 28.05 23.63
C HIS A 301 0.93 26.87 22.72
N LEU A 302 1.34 27.22 21.50
CA LEU A 302 1.82 26.31 20.48
C LEU A 302 3.25 25.88 20.79
N SER A 303 3.46 24.63 21.21
CA SER A 303 4.82 24.12 21.45
C SER A 303 5.60 23.78 20.16
N SER A 304 4.98 23.80 18.96
CA SER A 304 5.74 23.64 17.70
C SER A 304 5.10 24.18 16.41
N ILE A 305 3.95 24.88 16.46
CA ILE A 305 3.29 25.31 15.22
C ILE A 305 3.96 26.58 14.65
N LEU A 306 4.52 26.44 13.44
CA LEU A 306 4.99 27.56 12.64
C LEU A 306 3.78 28.46 12.30
N LYS A 307 3.66 29.59 13.00
CA LYS A 307 2.69 30.64 12.68
C LYS A 307 3.16 31.36 11.42
N THR A 308 2.59 31.03 10.27
CA THR A 308 2.72 31.88 9.08
C THR A 308 1.34 32.42 8.75
N LEU A 309 1.10 33.67 9.14
CA LEU A 309 0.04 34.50 8.58
C LEU A 309 0.61 35.06 7.28
N LEU A 310 0.37 34.39 6.16
CA LEU A 310 0.69 34.93 4.84
C LEU A 310 -0.49 35.82 4.43
N GLY A 311 -0.28 37.14 4.55
CA GLY A 311 -1.22 38.16 4.11
C GLY A 311 -1.16 38.44 2.62
#